data_AF-A0A6M0BWL4-F1
#
_entry.id   AF-A0A6M0BWL4-F1
#
_cell.length_a   1.000
_cell.length_b   1.000
_cell.length_c   1.000
_cell.angle_alpha   90.00
_cell.angle_beta   90.00
_cell.angle_gamma   90.00
#
_symmetry.space_group_name_H-M   'P 1'
#
loop_
_entity.id
_entity.type
_entity.pdbx_description
1 polymer ?
#
loop_
_entity_poly.entity_id
_entity_poly.type
_entity_poly.pdbx_seq_one_letter_code
_entity_poly.pdbx_strand_id
1 'polypeptide(L)' 'EMVEETEHQVIFLPKYSPDLNNIEHDFSALKRARMYGDSHKSLDEIMRDYCIV' A
#
# COMPACT_ATOMS: atom_id res chain seq x y z
N GLU A 1 1.03 21.97 -13.03
CA GLU A 1 1.00 21.16 -11.79
C GLU A 1 0.40 19.81 -12.16
N MET A 2 1.13 18.70 -12.00
CA MET A 2 0.76 17.43 -12.67
C MET A 2 -0.59 16.83 -12.24
N VAL A 3 -1.09 17.19 -11.05
CA VAL A 3 -2.36 16.65 -10.55
C VAL A 3 -3.55 17.47 -11.07
N GLU A 4 -3.39 18.78 -11.25
CA GLU A 4 -4.45 19.68 -11.72
C GLU A 4 -4.86 19.44 -13.17
N GLU A 5 -3.99 18.83 -13.99
CA GLU A 5 -4.29 18.44 -15.37
C GLU A 5 -5.10 17.13 -15.47
N THR A 6 -5.34 16.47 -14.33
CA THR A 6 -6.10 15.22 -14.23
C THR A 6 -7.35 15.46 -13.37
N GLU A 7 -8.45 14.71 -13.57
CA GLU A 7 -9.68 14.83 -12.76
C GLU A 7 -9.52 14.31 -11.31
N HIS A 8 -8.29 14.32 -10.77
CA HIS A 8 -7.95 13.88 -9.43
C HIS A 8 -7.74 15.08 -8.51
N GLN A 9 -8.20 14.95 -7.27
CA GLN A 9 -8.01 15.95 -6.23
C GLN A 9 -6.92 15.52 -5.26
N VAL A 10 -5.99 16.44 -4.94
CA VAL A 10 -5.03 16.24 -3.84
C VAL A 10 -5.74 16.45 -2.50
N ILE A 11 -5.65 15.44 -1.62
CA ILE A 11 -6.20 15.50 -0.26
C ILE A 11 -5.02 15.53 0.73
N PHE A 12 -4.98 16.56 1.58
CA PHE A 12 -3.99 16.67 2.66
C PHE A 12 -4.55 16.07 3.94
N LEU A 13 -3.93 14.99 4.41
CA LEU A 13 -4.25 14.38 5.70
C LEU A 13 -3.59 15.17 6.85
N PRO A 14 -4.17 15.14 8.07
CA PRO A 14 -3.50 15.68 9.24
C PRO A 14 -2.13 15.03 9.47
N LYS A 15 -1.21 15.77 10.09
CA LYS A 15 0.16 15.28 10.32
C LYS A 15 0.16 13.96 11.11
N TYR A 16 0.91 12.97 10.61
CA TYR A 16 0.98 11.62 11.17
C TYR A 16 -0.39 10.96 11.36
N SER A 17 -1.16 10.83 10.26
CA SER A 17 -2.45 10.13 10.25
C SER A 17 -2.36 8.79 9.49
N PRO A 18 -1.58 7.81 9.98
CA PRO A 18 -1.43 6.53 9.29
C PRO A 18 -2.77 5.82 9.10
N ASP A 19 -3.68 5.96 10.07
CA ASP A 19 -5.02 5.36 10.02
C ASP A 19 -5.90 5.93 8.90
N LEU A 20 -5.64 7.17 8.48
CA LEU A 20 -6.37 7.86 7.40
C LEU A 20 -5.73 7.67 6.03
N ASN A 21 -4.53 7.07 5.97
CA ASN A 21 -3.82 6.82 4.73
C ASN A 21 -3.94 5.35 4.35
N ASN A 22 -4.89 5.04 3.47
CA ASN A 22 -5.22 3.66 3.09
C ASN A 22 -3.99 2.84 2.65
N ILE A 23 -3.03 3.47 1.97
CA ILE A 23 -1.82 2.81 1.49
C ILE A 23 -0.95 2.25 2.64
N GLU A 24 -1.02 2.85 3.84
CA GLU A 24 -0.26 2.37 5.02
C GLU A 24 -0.77 1.00 5.47
N HIS A 25 -2.09 0.77 5.38
CA HIS A 25 -2.70 -0.52 5.73
C HIS A 25 -2.25 -1.60 4.74
N ASP A 26 -2.23 -1.28 3.45
CA ASP A 26 -1.77 -2.18 2.39
C ASP A 26 -0.30 -2.55 2.57
N PHE A 27 0.56 -1.55 2.80
CA PHE A 27 1.98 -1.77 3.07
C PHE A 27 2.22 -2.55 4.37
N SER A 28 1.41 -2.32 5.41
CA SER A 28 1.48 -3.09 6.64
C SER A 28 1.18 -4.57 6.40
N ALA A 29 0.14 -4.88 5.63
CA ALA A 29 -0.22 -6.24 5.26
C ALA A 29 0.89 -6.92 4.44
N LEU A 30 1.41 -6.25 3.41
CA LEU A 30 2.50 -6.76 2.57
C LEU A 30 3.78 -6.99 3.37
N LYS A 31 4.13 -6.06 4.28
CA LYS A 31 5.28 -6.22 5.17
C LYS A 31 5.14 -7.46 6.04
N ARG A 32 3.97 -7.68 6.65
CA ARG A 32 3.70 -8.87 7.47
C ARG A 32 3.78 -10.16 6.65
N ALA A 33 3.20 -10.17 5.44
CA ALA A 33 3.27 -11.31 4.54
C ALA A 33 4.70 -11.67 4.15
N ARG A 34 5.56 -10.66 3.93
CA ARG A 34 6.99 -10.89 3.65
C ARG A 34 7.78 -11.35 4.87
N MET A 35 7.52 -10.77 6.04
CA MET A 35 8.31 -11.02 7.26
C MET A 35 8.01 -12.39 7.88
N TYR A 36 6.74 -12.81 7.83
CA TYR A 36 6.27 -14.02 8.51
C TYR A 36 5.81 -15.13 7.55
N GLY A 37 5.83 -14.86 6.24
CA GLY A 37 5.51 -15.85 5.22
C GLY A 37 6.67 -16.78 4.89
N ASP A 38 6.48 -17.57 3.84
CA ASP A 38 7.51 -18.45 3.31
C ASP A 38 8.71 -17.63 2.79
N SER A 39 9.91 -17.96 3.26
CA SER A 39 11.17 -17.31 2.89
C SER A 39 11.54 -17.51 1.43
N HIS A 40 11.04 -18.57 0.79
CA HIS A 40 11.25 -18.85 -0.63
C HIS A 40 10.31 -18.07 -1.54
N LYS A 41 9.22 -17.52 -1.00
CA LYS A 41 8.26 -16.76 -1.77
C LYS A 41 8.88 -15.46 -2.24
N SER A 42 8.77 -15.15 -3.52
CA SER A 42 9.22 -13.88 -4.07
C SER A 42 8.31 -12.72 -3.65
N LEU A 43 8.80 -11.49 -3.78
CA LEU A 43 7.97 -10.30 -3.57
C LEU A 43 6.81 -10.25 -4.57
N ASP A 44 7.05 -10.64 -5.83
CA ASP A 44 6.03 -10.67 -6.89
C ASP A 44 4.89 -11.64 -6.56
N GLU A 45 5.21 -12.82 -6.02
CA GLU A 45 4.21 -13.78 -5.54
C GLU A 45 3.43 -13.24 -4.34
N ILE A 46 4.09 -12.54 -3.41
CA ILE A 46 3.41 -11.89 -2.28
C ILE A 46 2.45 -10.79 -2.77
N MET A 47 2.89 -9.96 -3.72
CA MET A 47 2.05 -8.91 -4.31
C MET A 47 0.87 -9.50 -5.08
N ARG A 48 1.11 -10.56 -5.86
CA ARG A 48 0.06 -11.24 -6.63
C ARG A 48 -1.01 -11.80 -5.70
N ASP A 49 -0.61 -12.51 -4.65
CA ASP A 49 -1.56 -13.10 -3.71
C ASP A 49 -2.37 -12.03 -2.97
N TYR A 50 -1.76 -10.88 -2.66
CA TYR A 50 -2.44 -9.76 -2.02
C TYR A 50 -3.48 -9.11 -2.95
N CYS A 51 -3.17 -8.91 -4.23
CA CYS A 51 -4.08 -8.27 -5.20
C CYS A 51 -5.17 -9.19 -5.77
N ILE A 52 -5.11 -10.50 -5.50
CA ILE A 52 -6.16 -11.47 -5.91
C ILE A 52 -7.34 -11.46 -4.93
N VAL A 53 -7.15 -10.96 -3.71
CA VAL A 53 -8.19 -10.79 -2.68
C VAL A 53 -9.00 -9.53 -2.96
#